data_AF-A0A7C3C7B7-F1
#
_entry.id   AF-A0A7C3C7B7-F1
#
_cell.length_a   1.000
_cell.length_b   1.000
_cell.length_c   1.000
_cell.angle_alpha   90.00
_cell.angle_beta   90.00
_cell.angle_gamma   90.00
#
_symmetry.space_group_name_H-M   'P 1'
#
loop_
_entity.id
_entity.type
_entity.pdbx_description
1 polymer ?
#
loop_
_entity_poly.entity_id
_entity_poly.type
_entity_poly.pdbx_seq_one_letter_code
_entity_poly.pdbx_strand_id
1 'polypeptide(L)'
;YPGRLHFVSGNQINVQIPWEVQGRNSVLVKVSTGPLTESALYTLPLNKYSPAFFEIPDLGGTGRQLVAALDEAYQVVSSTNPVQRGRVVQLFANGLGPVTNTPPSGEISPANPLSETTETPVVTIGGQNAPVQFSGLAPGNVGLYQVNVVVPEGLGAGLHEVVLTIGGIDAKPVLLYVKE
;
A
#
# COMPACT_ATOMS: atom_id res chain seq x y z
N TYR A 1 19.56 -1.60 -13.52
CA TYR A 1 18.29 -2.16 -14.03
C TYR A 1 17.32 -1.00 -14.19
N PRO A 2 16.82 -0.69 -15.40
CA PRO A 2 15.81 0.34 -15.53
C PRO A 2 14.55 -0.12 -14.77
N GLY A 3 14.05 0.72 -13.86
CA GLY A 3 12.76 0.48 -13.22
C GLY A 3 11.66 0.49 -14.27
N ARG A 4 10.74 -0.48 -14.21
CA ARG A 4 9.61 -0.52 -15.14
C ARG A 4 8.63 0.59 -14.77
N LEU A 5 8.20 1.35 -15.78
CA LEU A 5 7.18 2.39 -15.65
C LEU A 5 5.79 1.76 -15.78
N HIS A 6 4.94 2.00 -14.81
CA HIS A 6 3.55 1.54 -14.80
C HIS A 6 2.56 2.62 -15.22
N PHE A 7 2.98 3.88 -15.13
CA PHE A 7 2.19 5.03 -15.54
C PHE A 7 3.11 6.18 -15.92
N VAL A 8 2.73 6.93 -16.96
CA VAL A 8 3.43 8.15 -17.40
C VAL A 8 2.37 9.17 -17.80
N SER A 9 2.46 10.38 -17.25
CA SER A 9 1.74 11.57 -17.69
C SER A 9 2.73 12.75 -17.81
N GLY A 10 2.24 13.92 -18.25
CA GLY A 10 3.08 15.10 -18.39
C GLY A 10 3.82 15.52 -17.11
N ASN A 11 3.24 15.23 -15.93
CA ASN A 11 3.76 15.67 -14.64
C ASN A 11 4.05 14.53 -13.64
N GLN A 12 3.90 13.26 -14.04
CA GLN A 12 4.03 12.12 -13.14
C GLN A 12 4.52 10.88 -13.87
N ILE A 13 5.43 10.15 -13.22
CA ILE A 13 5.71 8.76 -13.55
C ILE A 13 5.49 7.91 -12.31
N ASN A 14 4.95 6.70 -12.51
CA ASN A 14 4.94 5.68 -11.47
C ASN A 14 5.94 4.60 -11.90
N VAL A 15 6.95 4.40 -11.07
CA VAL A 15 8.03 3.43 -11.31
C VAL A 15 8.14 2.50 -10.11
N GLN A 16 8.24 1.20 -10.36
CA GLN A 16 8.54 0.25 -9.30
C GLN A 16 10.04 0.24 -9.03
N ILE A 17 10.43 0.26 -7.75
CA ILE A 17 11.81 -0.05 -7.35
C ILE A 17 12.08 -1.54 -7.63
N PRO A 18 13.05 -1.88 -8.48
CA PRO A 18 13.28 -3.28 -8.86
C PRO A 18 13.76 -4.16 -7.69
N TRP A 19 13.39 -5.43 -7.67
CA TRP A 19 13.86 -6.38 -6.66
C TRP A 19 15.39 -6.57 -6.70
N GLU A 20 16.00 -6.38 -7.86
CA GLU A 20 17.45 -6.54 -8.10
C GLU A 20 18.31 -5.54 -7.33
N VAL A 21 17.70 -4.50 -6.72
CA VAL A 21 18.40 -3.54 -5.88
C VAL A 21 18.19 -3.79 -4.38
N GLN A 22 17.50 -4.86 -4.00
CA GLN A 22 17.36 -5.29 -2.61
C GLN A 22 18.74 -5.52 -1.96
N GLY A 23 18.88 -5.12 -0.69
CA GLY A 23 20.15 -5.18 0.05
C GLY A 23 21.12 -4.04 -0.23
N ARG A 24 20.81 -3.15 -1.19
CA ARG A 24 21.54 -1.88 -1.37
C ARG A 24 20.95 -0.80 -0.47
N ASN A 25 21.78 0.15 -0.06
CA ASN A 25 21.37 1.31 0.73
C ASN A 25 20.91 2.48 -0.14
N SER A 26 21.31 2.51 -1.43
CA SER A 26 20.91 3.55 -2.37
C SER A 26 21.08 3.11 -3.82
N VAL A 27 20.42 3.83 -4.73
CA VAL A 27 20.58 3.74 -6.18
C VAL A 27 20.62 5.14 -6.79
N LEU A 28 21.32 5.28 -7.92
CA LEU A 28 21.24 6.49 -8.73
C LEU A 28 20.07 6.38 -9.70
N VAL A 29 19.22 7.40 -9.72
CA VAL A 29 18.06 7.53 -10.59
C VAL A 29 18.26 8.74 -11.50
N LYS A 30 17.92 8.57 -12.77
CA LYS A 30 17.70 9.67 -13.72
C LYS A 30 16.47 9.36 -14.56
N VAL A 31 15.82 10.41 -15.04
CA VAL A 31 14.73 10.31 -16.01
C VAL A 31 15.24 10.85 -17.33
N SER A 32 15.13 10.05 -18.39
CA SER A 32 15.50 10.47 -19.75
C SER A 32 14.25 10.57 -20.63
N THR A 33 14.07 11.70 -21.31
CA THR A 33 12.97 11.93 -22.26
C THR A 33 13.55 12.08 -23.68
N GLY A 34 13.54 10.98 -24.42
CA GLY A 34 14.21 10.91 -25.73
C GLY A 34 15.73 10.78 -25.61
N PRO A 35 16.48 10.94 -26.71
CA PRO A 35 17.90 10.58 -26.77
C PRO A 35 18.85 11.60 -26.11
N LEU A 36 18.41 12.85 -25.87
CA LEU A 36 19.30 13.96 -25.47
C LEU A 36 18.84 14.72 -24.20
N THR A 37 17.67 14.40 -23.66
CA THR A 37 17.14 15.07 -22.47
C THR A 37 17.21 14.13 -21.29
N GLU A 38 18.05 14.45 -20.31
CA GLU A 38 18.18 13.70 -19.07
C GLU A 38 18.07 14.63 -17.87
N SER A 39 17.45 14.14 -16.80
CA SER A 39 17.53 14.82 -15.50
C SER A 39 18.94 14.70 -14.92
N ALA A 40 19.25 15.55 -13.94
CA ALA A 40 20.38 15.31 -13.05
C ALA A 40 20.24 13.93 -12.37
N LEU A 41 21.39 13.33 -12.02
CA LEU A 41 21.42 12.12 -11.21
C LEU A 41 20.91 12.44 -9.79
N TYR A 42 19.97 11.64 -9.33
CA TYR A 42 19.42 11.69 -7.99
C TYR A 42 19.82 10.42 -7.23
N THR A 43 20.44 10.59 -6.06
CA THR A 43 20.73 9.46 -5.15
C THR A 43 19.48 9.15 -4.35
N LEU A 44 18.75 8.10 -4.74
CA LEU A 44 17.59 7.62 -4.03
C LEU A 44 18.04 6.69 -2.88
N PRO A 45 17.83 7.05 -1.61
CA PRO A 45 18.02 6.11 -0.50
C PRO A 45 17.02 4.97 -0.61
N LEU A 46 17.46 3.76 -0.27
CA LEU A 46 16.63 2.56 -0.25
C LEU A 46 16.47 2.09 1.19
N ASN A 47 15.21 1.85 1.56
CA ASN A 47 14.85 1.25 2.83
C ASN A 47 14.27 -0.15 2.58
N LYS A 48 14.51 -1.10 3.50
CA LYS A 48 13.88 -2.42 3.44
C LYS A 48 12.35 -2.31 3.58
N TYR A 49 11.89 -1.40 4.44
CA TYR A 49 10.48 -1.09 4.68
C TYR A 49 10.28 0.42 4.57
N SER A 50 9.24 0.84 3.88
CA SER A 50 8.83 2.24 3.75
C SER A 50 7.31 2.29 3.54
N PRO A 51 6.53 1.80 4.52
CA PRO A 51 5.11 1.57 4.34
C PRO A 51 4.36 2.87 4.13
N ALA A 52 3.46 2.89 3.14
CA ALA A 52 2.49 3.96 2.97
C ALA A 52 1.18 3.39 2.44
N PHE A 53 0.07 3.90 2.96
CA PHE A 53 -1.24 3.60 2.42
C PHE A 53 -1.49 4.35 1.12
N PHE A 54 -2.24 3.74 0.22
CA PHE A 54 -2.90 4.50 -0.82
C PHE A 54 -4.08 5.25 -0.20
N GLU A 55 -4.25 6.50 -0.60
CA GLU A 55 -5.27 7.41 -0.09
C GLU A 55 -6.26 7.78 -1.21
N ILE A 56 -7.55 7.84 -0.88
CA ILE A 56 -8.62 8.32 -1.77
C ILE A 56 -9.33 9.52 -1.13
N PRO A 57 -9.81 10.50 -1.91
CA PRO A 57 -10.52 11.63 -1.36
C PRO A 57 -11.84 11.19 -0.73
N ASP A 58 -12.16 11.75 0.43
CA ASP A 58 -13.49 11.60 1.03
C ASP A 58 -14.53 12.29 0.17
N LEU A 59 -15.44 11.50 -0.40
CA LEU A 59 -16.50 11.96 -1.29
C LEU A 59 -17.56 12.82 -0.58
N GLY A 60 -17.53 12.89 0.76
CA GLY A 60 -18.40 13.77 1.55
C GLY A 60 -18.05 15.26 1.46
N GLY A 61 -17.07 15.66 0.66
CA GLY A 61 -16.70 17.08 0.46
C GLY A 61 -15.95 17.69 1.65
N THR A 62 -15.41 16.86 2.54
CA THR A 62 -14.71 17.29 3.77
C THR A 62 -13.26 17.72 3.53
N GLY A 63 -12.71 17.43 2.35
CA GLY A 63 -11.29 17.62 2.02
C GLY A 63 -10.35 16.61 2.67
N ARG A 64 -10.89 15.60 3.38
CA ARG A 64 -10.12 14.53 4.04
C ARG A 64 -9.69 13.47 3.03
N GLN A 65 -8.67 12.72 3.42
CA GLN A 65 -8.23 11.51 2.73
C GLN A 65 -8.59 10.29 3.55
N LEU A 66 -9.10 9.26 2.88
CA LEU A 66 -9.41 7.96 3.44
C LEU A 66 -8.39 6.94 2.93
N VAL A 67 -8.18 5.87 3.67
CA VAL A 67 -7.47 4.70 3.13
C VAL A 67 -8.21 4.17 1.91
N ALA A 68 -7.47 3.86 0.84
CA ALA A 68 -7.98 3.08 -0.27
C ALA A 68 -8.26 1.67 0.25
N ALA A 69 -9.54 1.37 0.45
CA ALA A 69 -9.96 0.11 1.05
C ALA A 69 -11.24 -0.43 0.43
N LEU A 70 -11.39 -1.76 0.47
CA LEU A 70 -12.59 -2.46 0.07
C LEU A 70 -13.16 -3.27 1.23
N ASP A 71 -14.48 -3.37 1.30
CA ASP A 71 -15.14 -4.35 2.16
C ASP A 71 -15.11 -5.77 1.54
N GLU A 72 -15.76 -6.73 2.19
CA GLU A 72 -15.84 -8.12 1.71
C GLU A 72 -16.70 -8.30 0.45
N ALA A 73 -17.53 -7.30 0.12
CA ALA A 73 -18.29 -7.24 -1.13
C ALA A 73 -17.52 -6.51 -2.24
N TYR A 74 -16.22 -6.24 -2.03
CA TYR A 74 -15.34 -5.50 -2.93
C TYR A 74 -15.86 -4.08 -3.24
N GLN A 75 -16.65 -3.50 -2.35
CA GLN A 75 -17.11 -2.12 -2.48
C GLN A 75 -16.14 -1.19 -1.75
N VAL A 76 -15.91 -0.02 -2.34
CA VAL A 76 -15.03 1.01 -1.75
C VAL A 76 -15.60 1.45 -0.40
N VAL A 77 -14.74 1.43 0.62
CA VAL A 77 -15.11 1.95 1.94
C VAL A 77 -15.12 3.47 1.90
N SER A 78 -16.24 4.06 2.31
CA SER A 78 -16.46 5.51 2.27
C SER A 78 -17.48 5.94 3.33
N SER A 79 -17.83 7.24 3.36
CA SER A 79 -18.87 7.75 4.25
C SER A 79 -20.26 7.16 3.98
N THR A 80 -20.55 6.76 2.74
CA THR A 80 -21.81 6.11 2.36
C THR A 80 -21.73 4.59 2.37
N ASN A 81 -20.51 4.03 2.40
CA ASN A 81 -20.26 2.60 2.61
C ASN A 81 -19.21 2.37 3.71
N PRO A 82 -19.53 2.62 4.98
CA PRO A 82 -18.63 2.29 6.09
C PRO A 82 -18.46 0.77 6.22
N VAL A 83 -17.26 0.33 6.60
CA VAL A 83 -17.02 -1.08 6.90
C VAL A 83 -17.59 -1.43 8.28
N GLN A 84 -18.21 -2.59 8.40
CA GLN A 84 -18.78 -3.06 9.65
C GLN A 84 -17.70 -3.60 10.59
N ARG A 85 -17.79 -3.27 11.88
CA ARG A 85 -16.95 -3.88 12.92
C ARG A 85 -17.11 -5.41 12.96
N GLY A 86 -16.04 -6.13 13.31
CA GLY A 86 -15.99 -7.60 13.26
C GLY A 86 -15.88 -8.19 11.85
N ARG A 87 -16.00 -7.38 10.79
CA ARG A 87 -15.83 -7.81 9.39
C ARG A 87 -14.41 -7.53 8.89
N VAL A 88 -14.06 -8.17 7.79
CA VAL A 88 -12.77 -7.96 7.13
C VAL A 88 -12.81 -6.69 6.27
N VAL A 89 -11.74 -5.92 6.32
CA VAL A 89 -11.47 -4.82 5.39
C VAL A 89 -10.14 -5.09 4.66
N GLN A 90 -10.12 -4.85 3.36
CA GLN A 90 -8.94 -4.94 2.51
C GLN A 90 -8.32 -3.53 2.43
N LEU A 91 -7.09 -3.36 2.91
CA LEU A 91 -6.35 -2.10 2.91
C LEU A 91 -5.26 -2.15 1.84
N PHE A 92 -5.13 -1.10 1.02
CA PHE A 92 -4.09 -1.04 -0.01
C PHE A 92 -2.93 -0.15 0.38
N ALA A 93 -1.72 -0.66 0.16
CA ALA A 93 -0.49 0.00 0.55
C ALA A 93 0.65 -0.27 -0.46
N ASN A 94 1.78 0.37 -0.23
CA ASN A 94 3.06 0.03 -0.85
C ASN A 94 4.17 -0.04 0.21
N GLY A 95 5.38 -0.43 -0.22
CA GLY A 95 6.57 -0.34 0.63
C GLY A 95 6.60 -1.29 1.83
N LEU A 96 5.79 -2.36 1.84
CA LEU A 96 5.76 -3.34 2.93
C LEU A 96 6.96 -4.31 2.93
N GLY A 97 7.92 -4.12 2.03
CA GLY A 97 9.18 -4.86 1.98
C GLY A 97 9.11 -6.15 1.17
N PRO A 98 10.04 -7.11 1.37
CA PRO A 98 10.15 -8.29 0.54
C PRO A 98 9.00 -9.28 0.77
N VAL A 99 8.68 -10.03 -0.29
CA VAL A 99 7.59 -11.01 -0.33
C VAL A 99 8.09 -12.41 -0.68
N THR A 100 7.28 -13.43 -0.41
CA THR A 100 7.41 -14.78 -0.96
C THR A 100 6.93 -14.81 -2.42
N ASN A 101 7.32 -15.82 -3.19
CA ASN A 101 6.89 -15.98 -4.60
C ASN A 101 7.04 -14.69 -5.44
N THR A 102 8.17 -13.99 -5.25
CA THR A 102 8.40 -12.65 -5.79
C THR A 102 8.28 -12.64 -7.32
N PRO A 103 7.34 -11.89 -7.91
CA PRO A 103 7.26 -11.75 -9.36
C PRO A 103 8.49 -10.98 -9.87
N PRO A 104 8.94 -11.22 -11.12
CA PRO A 104 9.97 -10.37 -11.72
C PRO A 104 9.61 -8.89 -11.65
N SER A 105 10.62 -8.02 -11.59
CA SER A 105 10.40 -6.58 -11.49
C SER A 105 9.52 -6.05 -12.63
N GLY A 106 8.44 -5.37 -12.28
CA GLY A 106 7.47 -4.80 -13.21
C GLY A 106 6.40 -5.76 -13.71
N GLU A 107 6.36 -7.00 -13.24
CA GLU A 107 5.35 -8.00 -13.62
C GLU A 107 4.19 -8.06 -12.61
N ILE A 108 3.04 -8.55 -13.08
CA ILE A 108 1.86 -8.72 -12.25
C ILE A 108 2.09 -9.75 -11.15
N SER A 109 1.48 -9.52 -9.99
CA SER A 109 1.60 -10.42 -8.84
C SER A 109 0.78 -11.70 -9.06
N PRO A 110 1.31 -12.89 -8.68
CA PRO A 110 0.66 -14.17 -8.92
C PRO A 110 -0.60 -14.33 -8.05
N ALA A 111 -1.57 -15.09 -8.57
CA ALA A 111 -2.77 -15.48 -7.81
C ALA A 111 -2.64 -16.86 -7.15
N ASN A 112 -1.68 -17.69 -7.59
CA ASN A 112 -1.45 -19.02 -7.01
C ASN A 112 0.00 -19.52 -7.30
N PRO A 113 0.82 -19.79 -6.27
CA PRO A 113 0.60 -19.39 -4.87
C PRO A 113 0.58 -17.85 -4.74
N LEU A 114 -0.03 -17.35 -3.68
CA LEU A 114 -0.01 -15.91 -3.37
C LEU A 114 1.42 -15.45 -3.01
N SER A 115 1.68 -14.17 -3.21
CA SER A 115 2.94 -13.52 -2.85
C SER A 115 2.75 -12.76 -1.54
N GLU A 116 3.19 -13.34 -0.43
CA GLU A 116 2.95 -12.85 0.94
C GLU A 116 4.14 -12.06 1.47
N THR A 117 3.93 -11.07 2.33
CA THR A 117 5.03 -10.37 2.99
C THR A 117 5.85 -11.34 3.84
N THR A 118 7.18 -11.21 3.80
CA THR A 118 8.07 -12.03 4.63
C THR A 118 8.01 -11.68 6.12
N GLU A 119 7.44 -10.53 6.44
CA GLU A 119 7.13 -10.08 7.80
C GLU A 119 5.65 -9.67 7.84
N THR A 120 4.92 -10.12 8.86
CA THR A 120 3.52 -9.74 9.04
C THR A 120 3.43 -8.35 9.68
N PRO A 121 2.72 -7.39 9.08
CA PRO A 121 2.54 -6.08 9.69
C PRO A 121 1.68 -6.17 10.96
N VAL A 122 1.82 -5.19 11.85
CA VAL A 122 0.85 -4.90 12.92
C VAL A 122 -0.07 -3.79 12.42
N VAL A 123 -1.37 -3.96 12.57
CA VAL A 123 -2.35 -2.94 12.19
C VAL A 123 -3.22 -2.58 13.40
N THR A 124 -3.46 -1.29 13.59
CA THR A 124 -4.45 -0.80 14.56
C THR A 124 -5.49 0.05 13.86
N ILE A 125 -6.73 -0.01 14.37
CA ILE A 125 -7.84 0.84 13.95
C ILE A 125 -8.43 1.47 15.19
N GLY A 126 -8.46 2.80 15.25
CA GLY A 126 -8.90 3.54 16.46
C GLY A 126 -8.06 3.23 17.70
N GLY A 127 -6.77 2.94 17.51
CA GLY A 127 -5.86 2.52 18.58
C GLY A 127 -6.05 1.09 19.08
N GLN A 128 -7.02 0.34 18.55
CA GLN A 128 -7.25 -1.07 18.89
C GLN A 128 -6.57 -1.99 17.87
N ASN A 129 -5.97 -3.08 18.33
CA ASN A 129 -5.34 -4.07 17.45
C ASN A 129 -6.36 -4.68 16.48
N ALA A 130 -6.08 -4.59 15.18
CA ALA A 130 -6.88 -5.16 14.11
C ALA A 130 -6.15 -6.42 13.58
N PRO A 131 -6.66 -7.64 13.88
CA PRO A 131 -5.99 -8.87 13.47
C PRO A 131 -5.77 -8.95 11.96
N VAL A 132 -4.51 -9.15 11.54
CA VAL A 132 -4.13 -9.31 10.13
C VAL A 132 -4.39 -10.77 9.71
N GLN A 133 -5.24 -10.96 8.71
CA GLN A 133 -5.54 -12.26 8.11
C GLN A 133 -4.69 -12.54 6.86
N PHE A 134 -4.26 -11.49 6.16
CA PHE A 134 -3.40 -11.59 4.99
C PHE A 134 -2.57 -10.31 4.84
N SER A 135 -1.33 -10.45 4.38
CA SER A 135 -0.50 -9.34 3.92
C SER A 135 0.38 -9.82 2.77
N GLY A 136 0.33 -9.13 1.64
CA GLY A 136 1.04 -9.55 0.44
C GLY A 136 0.79 -8.65 -0.76
N LEU A 137 1.31 -9.01 -1.91
CA LEU A 137 0.98 -8.33 -3.17
C LEU A 137 -0.44 -8.68 -3.60
N ALA A 138 -1.19 -7.67 -4.03
CA ALA A 138 -2.52 -7.84 -4.59
C ALA A 138 -2.42 -8.55 -5.96
N PRO A 139 -3.05 -9.73 -6.13
CA PRO A 139 -2.96 -10.48 -7.39
C PRO A 139 -3.38 -9.67 -8.61
N GLY A 140 -2.70 -9.89 -9.74
CA GLY A 140 -2.96 -9.19 -11.01
C GLY A 140 -2.50 -7.73 -11.06
N ASN A 141 -2.01 -7.17 -9.96
CA ASN A 141 -1.49 -5.82 -9.89
C ASN A 141 0.03 -5.82 -9.78
N VAL A 142 0.68 -4.76 -10.26
CA VAL A 142 2.12 -4.59 -10.12
C VAL A 142 2.43 -3.69 -8.94
N GLY A 143 3.24 -4.18 -7.98
CA GLY A 143 3.76 -3.40 -6.86
C GLY A 143 2.73 -2.91 -5.83
N LEU A 144 1.46 -3.32 -5.97
CA LEU A 144 0.39 -3.01 -5.03
C LEU A 144 0.34 -4.07 -3.92
N TYR A 145 0.37 -3.63 -2.66
CA TYR A 145 0.15 -4.51 -1.53
C TYR A 145 -1.31 -4.43 -1.06
N GLN A 146 -1.81 -5.56 -0.57
CA GLN A 146 -3.10 -5.69 0.09
C GLN A 146 -2.88 -6.28 1.49
N VAL A 147 -3.58 -5.71 2.47
CA VAL A 147 -3.59 -6.19 3.86
C VAL A 147 -5.04 -6.38 4.28
N ASN A 148 -5.42 -7.61 4.59
CA ASN A 148 -6.77 -7.92 5.08
C ASN A 148 -6.73 -7.94 6.60
N VAL A 149 -7.57 -7.11 7.23
CA VAL A 149 -7.65 -7.03 8.69
C VAL A 149 -9.08 -7.14 9.18
N VAL A 150 -9.28 -7.69 10.37
CA VAL A 150 -10.58 -7.69 11.04
C VAL A 150 -10.74 -6.36 11.77
N VAL A 151 -11.82 -5.63 11.47
CA VAL A 151 -12.16 -4.39 12.17
C VAL A 151 -12.53 -4.72 13.63
N PRO A 152 -11.90 -4.10 14.66
CA PRO A 152 -12.17 -4.42 16.05
C PRO A 152 -13.65 -4.22 16.46
N GLU A 153 -14.24 -5.19 17.17
CA GLU A 153 -15.65 -5.15 17.62
C GLU A 153 -15.94 -4.03 18.63
N GLY A 154 -14.92 -3.59 19.38
CA GLY A 154 -15.04 -2.55 20.40
C GLY A 154 -15.11 -1.13 19.86
N LEU A 155 -15.08 -0.93 18.53
CA LEU A 155 -15.16 0.40 17.92
C LEU A 155 -16.59 0.89 17.84
N GLY A 156 -16.78 2.18 18.15
CA GLY A 156 -18.01 2.91 17.82
C GLY A 156 -18.08 3.23 16.32
N ALA A 157 -19.27 3.50 15.80
CA ALA A 157 -19.41 3.99 14.43
C ALA A 157 -18.72 5.35 14.25
N GLY A 158 -18.17 5.59 13.06
CA GLY A 158 -17.52 6.86 12.71
C GLY A 158 -16.16 6.69 12.05
N LEU A 159 -15.38 7.77 12.05
CA LEU A 159 -14.03 7.80 11.50
C LEU A 159 -13.02 7.36 12.55
N HIS A 160 -12.14 6.45 12.16
CA HIS A 160 -11.03 5.98 12.99
C HIS A 160 -9.72 6.05 12.21
N GLU A 161 -8.64 6.36 12.92
CA GLU A 161 -7.29 6.27 12.35
C GLU A 161 -6.89 4.80 12.18
N VAL A 162 -6.28 4.50 11.04
CA VAL A 162 -5.62 3.24 10.73
C VAL A 162 -4.13 3.48 10.73
N VAL A 163 -3.41 2.69 11.53
CA VAL A 163 -1.95 2.69 11.59
C VAL A 163 -1.45 1.31 11.23
N LEU A 164 -0.48 1.24 10.32
CA LEU A 164 0.23 0.02 9.96
C LEU A 164 1.70 0.17 10.31
N THR A 165 2.25 -0.84 10.97
CA THR A 165 3.66 -0.91 11.35
C THR A 165 4.26 -2.20 10.79
N ILE A 166 5.42 -2.10 10.14
CA ILE A 166 6.17 -3.27 9.66
C ILE A 166 7.67 -2.98 9.71
N GLY A 167 8.47 -3.94 10.18
CA GLY A 167 9.91 -3.74 10.36
C GLY A 167 10.26 -2.62 11.35
N GLY A 168 9.35 -2.31 12.29
CA GLY A 168 9.46 -1.21 13.23
C GLY A 168 9.24 0.19 12.62
N ILE A 169 8.73 0.28 11.40
CA ILE A 169 8.41 1.55 10.72
C ILE A 169 6.89 1.71 10.62
N ASP A 170 6.40 2.86 11.05
CA ASP A 170 4.99 3.23 10.93
C ASP A 170 4.72 3.88 9.57
N ALA A 171 3.59 3.50 8.96
CA ALA A 171 2.99 4.27 7.88
C ALA A 171 2.38 5.56 8.46
N LYS A 172 2.26 6.60 7.62
CA LYS A 172 1.43 7.77 7.94
C LYS A 172 0.00 7.28 8.29
N PRO A 173 -0.58 7.68 9.44
CA PRO A 173 -1.96 7.34 9.77
C PRO A 173 -2.95 7.88 8.73
N VAL A 174 -4.00 7.10 8.46
CA VAL A 174 -5.05 7.43 7.49
C VAL A 174 -6.42 7.12 8.08
N LEU A 175 -7.48 7.72 7.55
CA LEU A 175 -8.82 7.57 8.10
C LEU A 175 -9.60 6.42 7.45
N LEU A 176 -10.41 5.72 8.24
CA LEU A 176 -11.34 4.66 7.80
C LEU A 176 -12.72 4.88 8.43
N TYR A 177 -13.77 4.71 7.63
CA TYR A 177 -15.16 4.76 8.10
C TYR A 177 -15.62 3.40 8.62
N VAL A 178 -16.08 3.35 9.86
CA VAL A 178 -16.60 2.16 10.54
C VAL A 178 -18.08 2.33 10.89
N LYS A 179 -18.86 1.24 10.79
CA LYS A 179 -20.26 1.14 11.27
C LYS A 179 -20.43 -0.04 12.23
N GLU A 180 -21.58 -0.04 12.90
CA GLU A 180 -22.02 -1.12 13.81
C GLU A 180 -22.17 -2.48 13.13
#